data_AF-A0A8J6LKA8-F1
#
_entry.id   AF-A0A8J6LKA8-F1
#
_cell.length_a   1.000
_cell.length_b   1.000
_cell.length_c   1.000
_cell.angle_alpha   90.00
_cell.angle_beta   90.00
_cell.angle_gamma   90.00
#
_symmetry.space_group_name_H-M   'P 1'
#
loop_
_entity.id
_entity.type
_entity.pdbx_description
1 polymer ?
#
loop_
_entity_poly.entity_id
_entity_poly.type
_entity_poly.pdbx_seq_one_letter_code
_entity_poly.pdbx_strand_id
1 'polypeptide(L)'
;GTLLAMCAAYFWFVARRIDLRPEDRPDGEIHEGAGEVGFFSPGSYWPLGVALAVAVIGIGFVYWMVWLIVVGAIAILGATAGLLFEYYTGATKQQNIHH
;
A
#
# COMPACT_ATOMS: atom_id res chain seq x y z
N GLY A 1 9.65 -19.75 -13.49
CA GLY A 1 9.65 -20.71 -12.38
C GLY A 1 9.66 -20.00 -11.04
N THR A 2 10.73 -19.27 -10.72
CA THR A 2 10.99 -18.71 -9.37
C THR A 2 9.90 -17.77 -8.84
N LEU A 3 9.36 -16.86 -9.65
CA LEU A 3 8.27 -15.96 -9.23
C LEU A 3 7.06 -16.75 -8.71
N LEU A 4 6.56 -17.69 -9.52
CA LEU A 4 5.42 -18.53 -9.15
C LEU A 4 5.75 -19.41 -7.94
N ALA A 5 6.98 -19.91 -7.85
CA ALA A 5 7.42 -20.70 -6.70
C ALA A 5 7.39 -19.88 -5.40
N MET A 6 7.82 -18.62 -5.41
CA MET A 6 7.77 -17.74 -4.24
C MET A 6 6.33 -17.46 -3.81
N CYS A 7 5.44 -17.13 -4.75
CA CYS A 7 4.03 -16.93 -4.45
C CYS A 7 3.38 -18.21 -3.91
N ALA A 8 3.61 -19.35 -4.57
CA ALA A 8 3.04 -20.64 -4.17
C ALA A 8 3.53 -21.08 -2.79
N ALA A 9 4.82 -20.92 -2.48
CA ALA A 9 5.37 -21.25 -1.17
C ALA A 9 4.75 -20.42 -0.05
N TYR A 10 4.56 -19.11 -0.28
CA TYR A 10 3.87 -18.23 0.67
C TYR A 10 2.42 -18.66 0.90
N PHE A 11 1.64 -18.85 -0.17
CA PHE A 11 0.23 -19.26 -0.05
C PHE A 11 0.08 -20.64 0.59
N TRP A 12 0.94 -21.60 0.25
CA TRP A 12 0.93 -22.93 0.85
C TRP A 12 1.23 -22.91 2.35
N PHE A 13 2.17 -22.05 2.78
CA PHE A 13 2.47 -21.87 4.19
C PHE A 13 1.30 -21.25 4.96
N VAL A 14 0.64 -20.24 4.37
CA VAL A 14 -0.53 -19.57 4.98
C VAL A 14 -1.74 -20.50 5.05
N ALA A 15 -2.03 -21.24 3.97
CA ALA A 15 -3.17 -22.17 3.90
C ALA A 15 -3.10 -23.29 4.95
N ARG A 16 -1.91 -23.60 5.47
CA ARG A 16 -1.73 -24.59 6.55
C ARG A 16 -1.91 -24.02 7.96
N ARG A 17 -2.02 -22.69 8.09
CA ARG A 17 -2.10 -21.98 9.39
C ARG A 17 -3.44 -21.31 9.66
N ILE A 18 -4.27 -21.14 8.64
CA ILE A 18 -5.57 -20.46 8.74
C ILE A 18 -6.67 -21.50 8.50
N ASP A 19 -7.73 -21.44 9.30
CA ASP A 19 -8.92 -22.27 9.10
C ASP A 19 -9.67 -21.88 7.82
N LEU A 20 -10.51 -22.78 7.34
CA LEU A 20 -11.38 -22.53 6.17
C LEU A 20 -12.22 -21.29 6.39
N ARG A 21 -12.08 -20.32 5.49
CA ARG A 21 -12.85 -19.08 5.52
C ARG A 21 -14.21 -19.29 4.84
N PRO A 22 -15.22 -18.44 5.11
CA PRO A 22 -16.49 -18.48 4.38
C PRO A 22 -16.31 -18.41 2.86
N GLU A 23 -15.27 -17.71 2.38
CA GLU A 23 -14.90 -17.61 0.96
C GLU A 23 -14.38 -18.93 0.34
N ASP A 24 -13.91 -19.88 1.16
CA ASP A 24 -13.42 -21.19 0.72
C ASP A 24 -14.50 -22.28 0.73
N ARG A 25 -15.66 -22.00 1.35
CA ARG A 25 -16.75 -22.96 1.58
C ARG A 25 -17.84 -22.84 0.50
N PRO A 26 -18.24 -23.94 -0.16
CA PRO A 26 -19.33 -23.91 -1.14
C PRO A 26 -20.71 -23.64 -0.51
N ASP A 27 -20.83 -23.83 0.81
CA ASP A 27 -22.03 -23.62 1.63
C ASP A 27 -21.96 -22.35 2.49
N GLY A 28 -20.98 -21.46 2.24
CA GLY A 28 -20.81 -20.22 3.01
C GLY A 28 -21.99 -19.25 2.83
N GLU A 29 -22.52 -18.73 3.94
CA GLU A 29 -23.61 -17.76 3.92
C GLU A 29 -23.10 -16.31 3.97
N ILE A 30 -23.86 -15.37 3.38
CA ILE A 30 -23.46 -13.94 3.26
C ILE A 30 -23.18 -13.29 4.62
N HIS A 31 -23.95 -13.67 5.64
CA HIS A 31 -23.82 -13.08 6.98
C HIS A 31 -22.53 -13.51 7.70
N GLU A 32 -21.91 -14.64 7.31
CA GLU A 32 -20.62 -15.09 7.85
C GLU A 32 -19.46 -14.15 7.47
N GLY A 33 -19.61 -13.37 6.38
CA GLY A 33 -18.61 -12.39 5.91
C GLY A 33 -18.91 -10.94 6.30
N ALA A 34 -19.99 -10.66 7.04
CA ALA A 34 -20.47 -9.31 7.33
C ALA A 34 -19.69 -8.55 8.43
N GLY A 35 -18.51 -9.03 8.81
CA GLY A 35 -17.63 -8.38 9.79
C GLY A 35 -16.93 -7.12 9.24
N GLU A 36 -16.18 -6.44 10.11
CA GLU A 36 -15.33 -5.32 9.69
C GLU A 36 -14.19 -5.81 8.79
N VAL A 37 -14.15 -5.35 7.53
CA VAL A 37 -13.17 -5.78 6.51
C VAL A 37 -11.76 -5.25 6.80
N GLY A 38 -11.65 -4.17 7.56
CA GLY A 38 -10.40 -3.50 7.91
C GLY A 38 -10.37 -2.03 7.50
N PHE A 39 -9.20 -1.42 7.58
CA PHE A 39 -9.01 -0.01 7.26
C PHE A 39 -8.80 0.20 5.76
N PHE A 40 -9.57 1.13 5.20
CA PHE A 40 -9.35 1.66 3.86
C PHE A 40 -9.09 3.15 3.93
N SER A 41 -8.10 3.61 3.17
CA SER A 41 -7.87 5.04 2.94
C SER A 41 -9.13 5.68 2.35
N PRO A 42 -9.75 6.69 3.00
CA PRO A 42 -10.88 7.42 2.41
C PRO A 42 -10.48 8.26 1.18
N GLY A 43 -9.19 8.59 1.07
CA GLY A 43 -8.58 9.35 -0.01
C GLY A 43 -7.12 9.66 0.33
N SER A 44 -6.24 9.54 -0.65
CA SER A 44 -4.81 9.84 -0.51
C SER A 44 -4.25 10.41 -1.80
N TYR A 45 -3.56 11.55 -1.70
CA TYR A 45 -2.85 12.15 -2.83
C TYR A 45 -1.40 11.67 -2.95
N TRP A 46 -0.88 10.95 -1.93
CA TRP A 46 0.51 10.50 -1.91
C TRP A 46 0.87 9.50 -3.02
N PRO A 47 -0.01 8.58 -3.49
CA PRO A 47 0.29 7.74 -4.64
C PRO A 47 0.62 8.55 -5.90
N LEU A 48 -0.04 9.69 -6.11
CA LEU A 48 0.28 10.60 -7.21
C LEU A 48 1.67 11.24 -7.01
N GLY A 49 1.99 11.63 -5.78
CA GLY A 49 3.32 12.15 -5.43
C GLY A 49 4.44 11.13 -5.73
N VAL A 50 4.23 9.86 -5.38
CA VAL A 50 5.18 8.77 -5.71
C VAL A 50 5.32 8.60 -7.22
N ALA A 51 4.20 8.60 -7.96
CA ALA A 51 4.22 8.47 -9.42
C ALA A 51 5.00 9.61 -10.09
N LEU A 52 4.79 10.86 -9.65
CA LEU A 52 5.52 12.02 -10.16
C LEU A 52 7.02 11.94 -9.83
N ALA A 53 7.38 11.50 -8.62
CA ALA A 53 8.78 11.32 -8.25
C ALA A 53 9.48 10.28 -9.13
N VAL A 54 8.84 9.14 -9.37
CA VAL A 54 9.36 8.10 -10.29
C VAL A 54 9.48 8.64 -11.72
N ALA A 55 8.51 9.41 -12.19
CA ALA A 55 8.58 10.03 -13.52
C ALA A 55 9.78 10.99 -13.65
N VAL A 56 10.05 11.81 -12.63
CA VAL A 56 11.22 12.70 -12.60
C VAL A 56 12.53 11.92 -12.64
N ILE A 57 12.63 10.83 -11.88
CA ILE A 57 13.79 9.91 -11.93
C ILE A 57 13.96 9.33 -13.34
N GLY A 58 12.86 8.88 -13.95
CA GLY A 58 12.86 8.32 -15.31
C GLY A 58 13.38 9.33 -16.35
N ILE A 59 12.93 10.57 -16.30
CA ILE A 59 13.45 11.67 -17.14
C ILE A 59 14.95 11.88 -16.89
N GLY A 60 15.38 11.85 -15.62
CA GLY A 60 16.78 11.95 -15.23
C GLY A 60 17.65 10.87 -15.87
N PHE A 61 17.18 9.61 -15.90
CA PHE A 61 17.89 8.53 -16.57
C PHE A 61 17.93 8.67 -18.09
N VAL A 62 16.81 9.05 -18.72
CA VAL A 62 16.72 9.21 -20.19
C VAL A 62 17.74 10.22 -20.72
N TYR A 63 17.91 11.35 -20.03
CA TYR A 63 18.82 12.42 -20.45
C TYR A 63 20.17 12.42 -19.72
N TRP A 64 20.46 11.38 -18.92
CA TRP A 64 21.69 11.27 -18.11
C TRP A 64 21.92 12.49 -17.18
N MET A 65 20.83 13.07 -16.67
CA MET A 65 20.86 14.24 -15.79
C MET A 65 20.98 13.79 -14.34
N VAL A 66 22.21 13.54 -13.87
CA VAL A 66 22.49 13.00 -12.52
C VAL A 66 21.83 13.82 -11.41
N TRP A 67 21.83 15.15 -11.53
CA TRP A 67 21.18 16.02 -10.54
C TRP A 67 19.66 15.79 -10.44
N LEU A 68 19.00 15.52 -11.57
CA LEU A 68 17.57 15.27 -11.62
C LEU A 68 17.21 13.90 -11.01
N ILE A 69 18.11 12.92 -11.19
CA ILE A 69 18.00 11.60 -10.52
C ILE A 69 18.07 11.78 -9.00
N VAL A 70 19.02 12.58 -8.50
CA VAL A 70 19.15 12.85 -7.06
C VAL A 70 17.92 13.58 -6.51
N VAL A 71 17.42 14.60 -7.22
CA VAL A 71 16.18 15.30 -6.84
C VAL A 71 14.99 14.35 -6.80
N GLY A 72 14.83 13.51 -7.83
CA GLY A 72 13.79 12.49 -7.88
C GLY A 72 13.91 11.46 -6.77
N ALA A 73 15.13 11.05 -6.40
CA ALA A 73 15.39 10.14 -5.29
C ALA A 73 15.02 10.75 -3.93
N ILE A 74 15.28 12.03 -3.71
CA ILE A 74 14.82 12.72 -2.50
C ILE A 74 13.28 12.83 -2.51
N ALA A 75 12.69 13.16 -3.65
CA ALA A 75 11.24 13.28 -3.79
C ALA A 75 10.52 11.95 -3.55
N ILE A 76 11.03 10.82 -4.04
CA ILE A 76 10.39 9.50 -3.85
C ILE A 76 10.47 9.07 -2.38
N LEU A 77 11.58 9.35 -1.69
CA LEU A 77 11.70 9.09 -0.25
C LEU A 77 10.69 9.93 0.54
N GLY A 78 10.57 11.23 0.23
CA GLY A 78 9.60 12.12 0.86
C GLY A 78 8.15 11.70 0.61
N ALA A 79 7.80 11.39 -0.65
CA ALA A 79 6.45 10.96 -1.02
C ALA A 79 6.08 9.60 -0.39
N THR A 80 7.03 8.67 -0.31
CA THR A 80 6.82 7.37 0.34
C THR A 80 6.69 7.52 1.85
N ALA A 81 7.49 8.38 2.48
CA ALA A 81 7.33 8.70 3.90
C ALA A 81 5.96 9.32 4.16
N GLY A 82 5.52 10.28 3.33
CA GLY A 82 4.19 10.86 3.42
C GLY A 82 3.07 9.83 3.31
N LEU A 83 3.16 8.93 2.31
CA LEU A 83 2.23 7.81 2.13
C LEU A 83 2.18 6.90 3.37
N LEU A 84 3.33 6.55 3.94
CA LEU A 84 3.42 5.67 5.11
C LEU A 84 2.83 6.33 6.36
N PHE A 85 3.09 7.63 6.56
CA PHE A 85 2.75 8.33 7.81
C PHE A 85 1.39 9.04 7.79
N GLU A 86 0.69 9.07 6.65
CA GLU A 86 -0.57 9.79 6.45
C GLU A 86 -1.61 9.46 7.54
N TYR A 87 -1.76 8.18 7.90
CA TYR A 87 -2.75 7.74 8.89
C TYR A 87 -2.21 7.62 10.31
N TYR A 88 -0.92 7.88 10.53
CA TYR A 88 -0.29 7.80 11.85
C TYR A 88 -0.04 9.17 12.50
N THR A 89 -0.17 10.26 11.75
CA THR A 89 0.04 11.64 12.24
C THR A 89 -1.26 12.39 12.60
N GLY A 90 -2.44 11.80 12.34
CA GLY A 90 -3.75 12.47 12.38
C GLY A 90 -4.54 12.45 13.70
N ALA A 91 -4.06 11.83 14.78
CA ALA A 91 -4.81 11.73 16.05
C ALA A 91 -5.25 13.10 16.63
N THR A 92 -4.56 14.19 16.28
CA THR A 92 -4.80 15.52 16.86
C THR A 92 -5.95 16.31 16.21
N LYS A 93 -6.38 16.00 14.97
CA LYS A 93 -7.36 16.86 14.25
C LYS A 93 -8.83 16.43 14.42
N GLN A 94 -9.11 15.15 14.62
CA GLN A 94 -10.49 14.64 14.77
C GLN A 94 -11.08 14.93 16.16
N GLN A 95 -10.24 15.11 17.20
CA GLN A 95 -10.67 15.39 18.57
C GLN A 95 -11.17 16.83 18.82
N ASN A 96 -10.84 17.79 17.95
CA ASN A 96 -11.17 19.22 18.13
C ASN A 96 -12.49 19.67 17.49
N ILE A 97 -13.27 18.75 16.90
CA ILE A 97 -14.53 19.05 16.20
C ILE A 97 -15.76 18.66 17.05
N HIS A 98 -15.52 18.11 18.25
CA HIS A 98 -16.56 17.67 19.20
C HIS A 98 -16.58 18.49 20.51
N HIS A 99 -16.01 19.70 20.51
CA HIS A 99 -16.11 20.65 21.62
C HIS A 99 -16.83 21.93 21.19
#